data_AF-A0A292QU47-F1
#
_entry.id   AF-A0A292QU47-F1
#
_cell.length_a   1.000
_cell.length_b   1.000
_cell.length_c   1.000
_cell.angle_alpha   90.00
_cell.angle_beta   90.00
_cell.angle_gamma   90.00
#
_symmetry.space_group_name_H-M   'P 1'
#
loop_
_entity.id
_entity.type
_entity.pdbx_description
1 polymer ?
#
loop_
_entity_poly.entity_id
_entity_poly.type
_entity_poly.pdbx_seq_one_letter_code
_entity_poly.pdbx_strand_id
1 'polypeptide(L)'
;MKNELSESLEKYLLAIYEIVKVNQAARVKDVSNYLKIGGPATSDAVKTLAERGFINYVPYGIITITSKGKKKAEEKINRHKTISNFLEKVLLVEPEKVDESAKNIEYSMPKDVLEKFVNFLTFMENCSCKEPKWVQSYKYFSESGKMRDKCEICIANKDKFDNSSCCGGCCK
;
A
#
# COMPACT_ATOMS: atom_id res chain seq x y z
N MET A 1 -17.23 -15.41 4.83
CA MET A 1 -16.32 -14.25 4.89
C MET A 1 -15.87 -14.04 6.33
N LYS A 2 -14.63 -14.41 6.72
CA LYS A 2 -14.20 -14.37 8.14
C LYS A 2 -12.70 -14.15 8.38
N ASN A 3 -11.92 -13.67 7.39
CA ASN A 3 -10.44 -13.71 7.45
C ASN A 3 -9.71 -12.36 7.34
N GLU A 4 -10.40 -11.23 7.45
CA GLU A 4 -9.70 -9.93 7.51
C GLU A 4 -9.64 -9.41 8.95
N LEU A 5 -8.48 -8.86 9.31
CA LEU A 5 -8.31 -8.12 10.55
C LEU A 5 -9.07 -6.80 10.41
N SER A 6 -9.72 -6.35 11.48
CA SER A 6 -10.23 -4.98 11.51
C SER A 6 -9.06 -4.00 11.43
N GLU A 7 -9.31 -2.78 10.94
CA GLU A 7 -8.29 -1.72 10.90
C GLU A 7 -7.60 -1.54 12.25
N SER A 8 -8.35 -1.62 13.35
CA SER A 8 -7.80 -1.55 14.70
C SER A 8 -6.79 -2.67 14.98
N LEU A 9 -7.14 -3.93 14.70
CA LEU A 9 -6.24 -5.07 14.88
C LEU A 9 -5.04 -5.03 13.92
N GLU A 10 -5.21 -4.52 12.71
CA GLU A 10 -4.08 -4.29 11.78
C GLU A 10 -3.07 -3.30 12.36
N LYS A 11 -3.52 -2.20 12.98
CA LYS A 11 -2.63 -1.23 13.65
C LYS A 11 -1.79 -1.89 14.75
N TYR A 12 -2.41 -2.75 15.56
CA TYR A 12 -1.67 -3.52 16.59
C TYR A 12 -0.68 -4.51 15.99
N LEU A 13 -1.07 -5.25 14.94
CA LEU A 13 -0.17 -6.21 14.28
C LEU A 13 1.05 -5.50 13.68
N LEU A 14 0.85 -4.36 13.01
CA LEU A 14 1.92 -3.55 12.44
C LEU A 14 2.85 -3.00 13.52
N ALA A 15 2.30 -2.48 14.62
CA ALA A 15 3.11 -2.00 15.74
C ALA A 15 3.97 -3.13 16.35
N ILE A 16 3.38 -4.31 16.58
CA ILE A 16 4.11 -5.48 17.08
C ILE A 16 5.20 -5.89 16.09
N TYR A 17 4.89 -5.91 14.79
CA TYR A 17 5.86 -6.23 13.75
C TYR A 17 7.07 -5.30 13.78
N GLU A 18 6.87 -3.98 13.85
CA GLU A 18 7.96 -3.01 13.90
C GLU A 18 8.79 -3.13 15.19
N ILE A 19 8.14 -3.29 16.35
CA ILE A 19 8.86 -3.45 17.62
C ILE A 19 9.69 -4.75 17.62
N VAL A 20 9.09 -5.87 17.20
CA VAL A 20 9.76 -7.18 17.15
C VAL A 20 10.90 -7.19 16.14
N LYS A 21 10.77 -6.47 15.02
CA LYS A 21 11.83 -6.35 14.02
C LYS A 21 13.10 -5.70 14.58
N VAL A 22 12.96 -4.78 15.54
CA VAL A 22 14.09 -4.10 16.20
C VAL A 22 14.59 -4.87 17.43
N ASN A 23 13.67 -5.31 18.29
CA ASN A 23 13.98 -5.81 19.64
C ASN A 23 13.86 -7.33 19.80
N GLN A 24 13.56 -8.07 18.73
CA GLN A 24 13.24 -9.51 18.70
C GLN A 24 11.98 -9.94 19.47
N ALA A 25 11.49 -9.12 20.39
CA ALA A 25 10.26 -9.32 21.14
C ALA A 25 9.61 -7.99 21.53
N ALA A 26 8.32 -8.02 21.86
CA ALA A 26 7.58 -6.87 22.40
C ALA A 26 6.89 -7.25 23.72
N ARG A 27 6.57 -6.27 24.57
CA ARG A 27 5.64 -6.42 25.69
C ARG A 27 4.38 -5.60 25.43
N VAL A 28 3.28 -5.92 26.13
CA VAL A 28 2.02 -5.15 26.05
C VAL A 28 2.28 -3.65 26.31
N LYS A 29 3.16 -3.33 27.26
CA LYS A 29 3.56 -1.96 27.57
C LYS A 29 4.25 -1.27 26.39
N ASP A 30 5.11 -1.98 25.67
CA ASP A 30 5.82 -1.43 24.51
C ASP A 30 4.84 -1.09 23.39
N VAL A 31 3.89 -1.99 23.11
CA VAL A 31 2.84 -1.78 22.10
C VAL A 31 1.91 -0.63 22.49
N SER A 32 1.51 -0.57 23.77
CA SER A 32 0.68 0.50 24.33
C SER A 32 1.37 1.87 24.21
N ASN A 33 2.66 1.93 24.54
CA ASN A 33 3.47 3.15 24.40
C ASN A 33 3.66 3.54 22.93
N TYR A 34 3.93 2.57 22.05
CA TYR A 34 4.14 2.81 20.62
C TYR A 34 2.91 3.40 19.95
N LEU A 35 1.72 2.85 20.25
CA LEU A 35 0.45 3.30 19.69
C LEU A 35 -0.19 4.46 20.47
N LYS A 36 0.31 4.77 21.67
CA LYS A 36 -0.30 5.71 22.62
C LYS A 36 -1.76 5.33 22.96
N ILE A 37 -2.04 4.03 23.09
CA ILE A 37 -3.36 3.49 23.45
C ILE A 37 -3.28 2.83 24.84
N GLY A 38 -4.35 2.91 25.63
CA GLY A 38 -4.40 2.36 26.98
C GLY A 38 -4.06 0.86 27.07
N GLY A 39 -3.41 0.48 28.19
CA GLY A 39 -3.01 -0.90 28.47
C GLY A 39 -4.14 -1.94 28.40
N PRO A 40 -5.35 -1.70 28.94
CA PRO A 40 -6.46 -2.64 28.84
C PRO A 40 -6.84 -2.97 27.39
N ALA A 41 -7.09 -1.94 26.56
CA ALA A 41 -7.43 -2.11 25.15
C ALA A 41 -6.30 -2.80 24.36
N THR A 42 -5.04 -2.47 24.68
CA THR A 42 -3.88 -3.13 24.07
C THR A 42 -3.82 -4.61 24.44
N SER A 43 -4.08 -4.97 25.70
CA SER A 43 -4.10 -6.36 26.17
C SER A 43 -5.17 -7.18 25.44
N ASP A 44 -6.36 -6.62 25.25
CA ASP A 44 -7.46 -7.30 24.55
C ASP A 44 -7.15 -7.50 23.05
N ALA A 45 -6.55 -6.51 22.40
CA ALA A 45 -6.10 -6.62 21.02
C ALA A 45 -4.99 -7.68 20.86
N VAL A 46 -4.02 -7.71 21.77
CA VAL A 46 -2.95 -8.71 21.80
C VAL A 46 -3.52 -10.12 21.97
N LYS A 47 -4.44 -10.34 22.91
CA LYS A 47 -5.12 -11.63 23.07
C LYS A 47 -5.84 -12.04 21.78
N THR A 48 -6.59 -11.13 21.17
CA THR A 48 -7.31 -11.39 19.92
C THR A 48 -6.37 -11.76 18.77
N LEU A 49 -5.22 -11.09 18.64
CA LEU A 49 -4.21 -11.41 17.62
C LEU A 49 -3.57 -12.79 17.87
N ALA A 50 -3.35 -13.15 19.14
CA ALA A 50 -2.81 -14.45 19.53
C ALA A 50 -3.80 -15.58 19.24
N GLU A 51 -5.07 -15.42 19.61
CA GLU A 51 -6.16 -16.36 19.30
C GLU A 51 -6.31 -16.60 17.80
N ARG A 52 -6.09 -15.56 16.99
CA ARG A 52 -6.11 -15.65 15.52
C ARG A 52 -4.79 -16.17 14.91
N GLY A 53 -3.78 -16.46 15.72
CA GLY A 53 -2.50 -17.05 15.32
C GLY A 53 -1.53 -16.10 14.60
N PHE A 54 -1.70 -14.77 14.73
CA PHE A 54 -0.77 -13.80 14.13
C PHE A 54 0.45 -13.53 15.02
N ILE A 55 0.34 -13.76 16.33
CA ILE A 55 1.42 -13.57 17.30
C ILE A 55 1.45 -14.74 18.28
N ASN A 56 2.60 -14.97 18.92
CA ASN A 56 2.68 -15.81 20.12
C ASN A 56 2.64 -14.90 21.34
N TYR A 57 1.79 -15.23 22.30
CA TYR A 57 1.64 -14.47 23.53
C TYR A 57 1.24 -15.41 24.68
N VAL A 58 1.83 -15.18 25.85
CA VAL A 58 1.41 -15.76 27.13
C VAL A 58 1.17 -14.63 28.13
N PRO A 59 0.20 -14.75 29.06
CA PRO A 59 -0.08 -13.71 30.05
C PRO A 59 1.19 -13.24 30.78
N TYR A 60 1.38 -11.92 30.87
CA TYR A 60 2.56 -11.26 31.46
C TYR A 60 3.91 -11.55 30.78
N GLY A 61 3.89 -12.29 29.66
CA GLY A 61 5.08 -12.67 28.91
C GLY A 61 5.44 -11.72 27.78
N ILE A 62 6.40 -12.18 26.98
CA ILE A 62 6.79 -11.53 25.73
C ILE A 62 5.85 -11.89 24.59
N ILE A 63 5.76 -10.97 23.64
CA ILE A 63 5.05 -11.10 22.37
C ILE A 63 6.10 -11.34 21.30
N THR A 64 5.92 -12.38 20.51
CA THR A 64 6.68 -12.62 19.27
C THR A 64 5.72 -12.73 18.10
N ILE A 65 6.18 -12.44 16.89
CA ILE A 65 5.35 -12.54 15.70
C ILE A 65 5.44 -13.93 15.07
N THR A 66 4.31 -14.50 14.62
CA THR A 66 4.33 -15.76 13.87
C THR A 66 4.68 -15.50 12.41
N SER A 67 5.01 -16.55 11.65
CA SER A 67 5.18 -16.43 10.20
C SER A 67 3.92 -15.91 9.50
N LYS A 68 2.73 -16.27 10.01
CA LYS A 68 1.44 -15.77 9.53
C LYS A 68 1.29 -14.26 9.81
N GLY A 69 1.62 -13.82 11.02
CA GLY A 69 1.65 -12.41 11.39
C GLY A 69 2.59 -11.59 10.53
N LYS A 70 3.83 -12.08 10.38
CA LYS A 70 4.86 -11.44 9.57
C LYS A 70 4.41 -11.26 8.13
N LYS A 71 3.96 -12.34 7.48
CA LYS A 71 3.46 -12.28 6.11
C LYS A 71 2.32 -11.27 5.96
N LYS A 72 1.35 -11.27 6.88
CA LYS A 72 0.21 -10.34 6.83
C LYS A 72 0.64 -8.88 7.03
N ALA A 73 1.59 -8.61 7.92
CA ALA A 73 2.14 -7.28 8.14
C ALA A 73 2.91 -6.79 6.91
N GLU A 74 3.79 -7.63 6.34
CA GLU A 74 4.55 -7.31 5.13
C GLU A 74 3.64 -7.06 3.93
N GLU A 75 2.60 -7.89 3.72
CA GLU A 75 1.59 -7.69 2.68
C GLU A 75 0.90 -6.32 2.82
N LYS A 76 0.48 -5.96 4.04
CA LYS A 76 -0.15 -4.67 4.32
C LYS A 76 0.80 -3.49 4.06
N ILE A 77 2.05 -3.57 4.53
CA ILE A 77 3.06 -2.51 4.35
C ILE A 77 3.38 -2.34 2.87
N ASN A 78 3.63 -3.44 2.16
CA ASN A 78 3.98 -3.38 0.73
C ASN A 78 2.83 -2.81 -0.10
N ARG A 79 1.60 -3.25 0.18
CA ARG A 79 0.41 -2.73 -0.48
C ARG A 79 0.24 -1.23 -0.27
N HIS A 80 0.31 -0.77 0.99
CA HIS A 80 0.17 0.65 1.32
C HIS A 80 1.25 1.50 0.65
N LYS A 81 2.48 0.98 0.60
CA LYS A 81 3.61 1.61 -0.08
C LYS A 81 3.39 1.71 -1.59
N THR A 82 2.97 0.62 -2.24
CA THR A 82 2.72 0.61 -3.69
C THR A 82 1.62 1.60 -4.08
N ILE A 83 0.53 1.66 -3.29
CA ILE A 83 -0.55 2.63 -3.53
C ILE A 83 -0.03 4.05 -3.30
N SER A 84 0.64 4.31 -2.18
CA SER A 84 1.22 5.62 -1.86
C SER A 84 2.18 6.12 -2.95
N ASN A 85 3.08 5.25 -3.41
CA ASN A 85 4.03 5.56 -4.49
C ASN A 85 3.33 5.94 -5.79
N PHE A 86 2.24 5.25 -6.14
CA PHE A 86 1.46 5.57 -7.32
C PHE A 86 0.76 6.94 -7.18
N LEU A 87 0.11 7.20 -6.04
CA LEU A 87 -0.56 8.47 -5.77
C LEU A 87 0.41 9.66 -5.87
N GLU A 88 1.58 9.53 -5.25
CA GLU A 88 2.59 10.58 -5.25
C GLU A 88 3.27 10.74 -6.62
N LYS A 89 3.83 9.67 -7.18
CA LYS A 89 4.76 9.76 -8.32
C LYS A 89 4.07 9.80 -9.67
N VAL A 90 2.87 9.23 -9.76
CA VAL A 90 2.11 9.12 -11.01
C VAL A 90 0.94 10.09 -11.02
N LEU A 91 0.12 10.11 -9.96
CA LEU A 91 -1.02 11.02 -9.87
C LEU A 91 -0.67 12.42 -9.34
N LEU A 92 0.57 12.65 -8.90
CA LEU A 92 1.04 13.93 -8.38
C LEU A 92 0.20 14.45 -7.20
N VAL A 93 -0.31 13.54 -6.37
CA VAL A 93 -1.01 13.89 -5.14
C VAL A 93 -0.02 14.54 -4.16
N GLU A 94 -0.46 15.62 -3.53
CA GLU A 94 0.29 16.35 -2.51
C GLU A 94 0.74 15.40 -1.37
N PRO A 95 2.02 15.44 -0.93
CA PRO A 95 2.56 14.51 0.05
C PRO A 95 1.73 14.40 1.34
N GLU A 96 1.12 15.51 1.76
CA GLU A 96 0.28 15.59 2.96
C GLU A 96 -1.00 14.75 2.85
N LYS A 97 -1.49 14.51 1.62
CA LYS A 97 -2.73 13.76 1.34
C LYS A 97 -2.48 12.30 0.97
N VAL A 98 -1.24 11.91 0.67
CA VAL A 98 -0.92 10.57 0.14
C VAL A 98 -1.33 9.46 1.11
N ASP A 99 -0.93 9.56 2.38
CA ASP A 99 -1.15 8.50 3.36
C ASP A 99 -2.64 8.25 3.65
N GLU A 100 -3.41 9.33 3.85
CA GLU A 100 -4.85 9.25 4.07
C GLU A 100 -5.59 8.73 2.82
N SER A 101 -5.21 9.22 1.64
CA SER A 101 -5.80 8.77 0.37
C SER A 101 -5.53 7.28 0.12
N ALA A 102 -4.31 6.81 0.39
CA ALA A 102 -3.96 5.40 0.26
C ALA A 102 -4.78 4.52 1.21
N LYS A 103 -4.93 4.93 2.49
CA LYS A 103 -5.78 4.22 3.46
C LYS A 103 -7.23 4.15 2.97
N ASN A 104 -7.78 5.25 2.49
CA ASN A 104 -9.16 5.31 1.99
C ASN A 104 -9.36 4.36 0.81
N ILE A 105 -8.41 4.31 -0.12
CA ILE A 105 -8.41 3.35 -1.24
C ILE A 105 -8.41 1.91 -0.72
N GLU A 106 -7.52 1.58 0.23
CA GLU A 106 -7.40 0.23 0.76
C GLU A 106 -8.66 -0.28 1.46
N TYR A 107 -9.35 0.58 2.21
CA TYR A 107 -10.53 0.18 2.98
C TYR A 107 -11.85 0.29 2.21
N SER A 108 -11.88 1.05 1.11
CA SER A 108 -13.11 1.25 0.33
C SER A 108 -13.27 0.27 -0.83
N MET A 109 -12.18 -0.36 -1.30
CA MET A 109 -12.22 -1.28 -2.43
C MET A 109 -12.59 -2.71 -2.01
N PRO A 110 -13.41 -3.43 -2.80
CA PRO A 110 -13.56 -4.88 -2.68
C PRO A 110 -12.20 -5.57 -2.80
N LYS A 111 -11.99 -6.62 -2.00
CA LYS A 111 -10.69 -7.29 -1.88
C LYS A 111 -10.13 -7.78 -3.22
N ASP A 112 -10.96 -8.40 -4.06
CA ASP A 112 -10.58 -8.94 -5.37
C ASP A 112 -10.19 -7.83 -6.36
N VAL A 113 -10.83 -6.67 -6.26
CA VAL A 113 -10.49 -5.48 -7.05
C VAL A 113 -9.20 -4.84 -6.54
N LEU A 114 -9.05 -4.70 -5.22
CA LEU A 114 -7.84 -4.15 -4.61
C LEU A 114 -6.60 -4.98 -4.96
N GLU A 115 -6.70 -6.31 -4.94
CA GLU A 115 -5.61 -7.20 -5.33
C GLU A 115 -5.18 -6.97 -6.80
N LYS A 116 -6.15 -6.88 -7.73
CA LYS A 116 -5.86 -6.58 -9.14
C LYS A 116 -5.25 -5.19 -9.32
N PHE A 117 -5.77 -4.19 -8.60
CA PHE A 117 -5.27 -2.83 -8.62
C PHE A 117 -3.80 -2.78 -8.18
N VAL A 118 -3.49 -3.35 -7.02
CA VAL A 118 -2.13 -3.39 -6.47
C VAL A 118 -1.19 -4.16 -7.38
N ASN A 119 -1.62 -5.31 -7.93
CA ASN A 119 -0.83 -6.07 -8.90
C ASN A 119 -0.45 -5.23 -10.13
N PHE A 120 -1.39 -4.44 -10.65
CA PHE A 120 -1.12 -3.53 -11.77
C PHE A 120 -0.14 -2.43 -11.38
N LEU A 121 -0.30 -1.81 -10.21
CA LEU A 121 0.63 -0.80 -9.71
C LEU A 121 2.04 -1.37 -9.51
N THR A 122 2.15 -2.56 -8.93
CA THR A 122 3.43 -3.26 -8.74
C THR A 122 4.09 -3.60 -10.08
N PHE A 123 3.31 -4.04 -11.08
CA PHE A 123 3.83 -4.24 -12.44
C PHE A 123 4.39 -2.94 -13.02
N MET A 124 3.67 -1.82 -12.89
CA MET A 124 4.14 -0.52 -13.36
C MET A 124 5.41 -0.06 -12.64
N GLU A 125 5.50 -0.25 -11.32
CA GLU A 125 6.67 0.12 -10.51
C GLU A 125 7.91 -0.71 -10.86
N ASN A 126 7.74 -1.98 -11.24
CA ASN A 126 8.82 -2.91 -11.56
C ASN A 126 9.17 -3.02 -13.05
N CYS A 127 8.39 -2.41 -13.96
CA CYS A 127 8.72 -2.38 -15.39
C CYS A 127 10.10 -1.71 -15.54
N SER A 128 11.08 -2.44 -16.07
CA SER A 128 12.43 -1.90 -16.38
C SER A 128 12.41 -0.88 -17.53
N CYS A 129 11.23 -0.62 -18.06
CA CYS A 129 10.91 0.29 -19.14
C CYS A 129 11.22 1.72 -18.68
N LYS A 130 11.71 2.58 -19.58
CA LYS A 130 11.74 4.03 -19.30
C LYS A 130 10.35 4.49 -18.88
N GLU A 131 10.26 5.49 -18.00
CA GLU A 131 8.98 6.04 -17.52
C GLU A 131 7.98 6.14 -18.68
N PRO A 132 6.78 5.52 -18.56
CA PRO A 132 5.88 5.42 -19.70
C PRO A 132 5.55 6.81 -20.27
N LYS A 133 5.58 6.95 -21.60
CA LYS A 133 5.37 8.25 -22.26
C LYS A 133 4.03 8.90 -21.88
N TRP A 134 3.03 8.10 -21.52
CA TRP A 134 1.73 8.59 -21.06
C TRP A 134 1.82 9.22 -19.66
N VAL A 135 2.67 8.72 -18.75
CA VAL A 135 2.92 9.33 -17.44
C VAL A 135 3.54 10.72 -17.63
N GLN A 136 4.56 10.85 -18.49
CA GLN A 136 5.17 12.15 -18.80
C GLN A 136 4.20 13.15 -19.43
N SER A 137 3.29 12.63 -20.26
CA SER A 137 2.28 13.45 -20.91
C SER A 137 1.21 13.88 -19.91
N TYR A 138 0.84 13.00 -18.96
CA TYR A 138 -0.05 13.33 -17.85
C TYR A 138 0.55 14.39 -16.92
N LYS A 139 1.83 14.28 -16.55
CA LYS A 139 2.52 15.31 -15.74
C LYS A 139 2.41 16.70 -16.39
N TYR A 140 2.73 16.78 -17.68
CA TYR A 140 2.58 18.02 -18.45
C TYR A 140 1.13 18.53 -18.48
N PHE A 141 0.17 17.62 -18.68
CA PHE A 141 -1.26 17.98 -18.69
C PHE A 141 -1.73 18.50 -17.32
N SER A 142 -1.30 17.86 -16.23
CA SER A 142 -1.65 18.25 -14.87
C SER A 142 -1.16 19.65 -14.51
N GLU A 143 0.01 20.05 -15.03
CA GLU A 143 0.61 21.37 -14.77
C GLU A 143 0.08 22.46 -15.71
N SER A 144 -0.14 22.14 -16.98
CA SER A 144 -0.46 23.13 -18.03
C SER A 144 -1.94 23.21 -18.42
N GLY A 145 -2.74 22.19 -18.06
CA GLY A 145 -4.10 21.99 -18.54
C GLY A 145 -4.20 21.64 -20.04
N LYS A 146 -3.07 21.46 -20.73
CA LYS A 146 -3.00 21.24 -22.17
C LYS A 146 -2.43 19.87 -22.51
N MET A 147 -2.91 19.30 -23.60
CA MET A 147 -2.30 18.11 -24.18
C MET A 147 -0.99 18.50 -24.86
N ARG A 148 -0.01 17.58 -24.91
CA ARG A 148 1.16 17.77 -25.76
C ARG A 148 0.74 17.64 -27.22
N ASP A 149 1.38 18.37 -28.13
CA ASP A 149 1.08 18.35 -29.58
C ASP A 149 0.98 16.93 -30.16
N LYS A 150 1.91 16.05 -29.75
CA LYS A 150 1.90 14.63 -30.15
C LYS A 150 0.61 13.90 -29.76
N CYS A 151 0.03 14.23 -28.61
CA CYS A 151 -1.20 13.63 -28.12
C CYS A 151 -2.43 14.21 -28.85
N GLU A 152 -2.41 15.49 -29.21
CA GLU A 152 -3.45 16.11 -30.03
C GLU A 152 -3.52 15.47 -31.43
N ILE A 153 -2.34 15.22 -32.03
CA ILE A 153 -2.23 14.49 -33.30
C ILE A 153 -2.81 13.07 -33.18
N CYS A 154 -2.55 12.35 -32.08
CA CYS A 154 -3.15 11.04 -31.85
C CYS A 154 -4.68 11.12 -31.71
N ILE A 155 -5.20 12.12 -31.01
CA ILE A 155 -6.65 12.32 -30.82
C ILE A 155 -7.33 12.67 -32.14
N ALA A 156 -6.66 13.39 -33.05
CA ALA A 156 -7.22 13.74 -34.35
C ALA A 156 -7.30 12.55 -35.33
N ASN A 157 -6.50 11.49 -35.11
CA ASN A 157 -6.41 10.33 -35.99
C ASN A 157 -7.02 9.05 -35.37
N LYS A 158 -8.22 9.16 -34.77
CA LYS A 158 -8.87 8.03 -34.06
C LYS A 158 -9.10 6.79 -34.92
N ASP A 159 -9.34 6.96 -36.22
CA ASP A 159 -9.59 5.85 -37.15
C ASP A 159 -8.33 5.03 -37.47
N LYS A 160 -7.16 5.56 -37.13
CA LYS A 160 -5.85 4.91 -37.23
C LYS A 160 -5.22 4.84 -35.84
N PHE A 161 -5.95 4.33 -34.86
CA PHE A 161 -5.51 4.21 -33.45
C PHE A 161 -4.36 3.20 -33.31
N ASP A 162 -3.21 3.51 -33.92
CA ASP A 162 -1.97 2.78 -33.79
C ASP A 162 -1.15 3.43 -32.68
N ASN A 163 -1.43 3.02 -31.45
CA ASN A 163 -0.66 3.43 -30.27
C ASN A 163 0.75 2.79 -30.23
N SER A 164 1.13 2.01 -31.25
CA SER A 164 2.49 1.47 -31.40
C SER A 164 3.54 2.57 -31.47
N SER A 165 3.22 3.78 -31.93
CA SER A 165 4.15 4.92 -31.95
C SER A 165 4.25 5.64 -30.59
N CYS A 166 3.17 5.64 -29.80
CA CYS A 166 3.14 6.18 -28.44
C CYS A 166 3.96 5.32 -27.47
N CYS A 167 3.85 3.99 -27.57
CA CYS A 167 4.59 3.05 -26.71
C CYS A 167 5.78 2.36 -27.41
N GLY A 168 6.02 2.69 -28.69
CA GLY A 168 7.10 2.12 -29.50
C GLY A 168 8.45 2.46 -28.90
N GLY A 169 9.12 1.43 -28.39
CA GLY A 169 10.45 1.51 -27.80
C GLY A 169 10.53 1.48 -26.28
N CYS A 170 9.44 1.18 -25.55
CA CYS A 170 9.53 1.04 -24.08
C CYS A 170 10.26 -0.25 -23.63
N CYS A 171 10.28 -1.29 -24.47
CA CYS A 171 10.91 -2.59 -24.18
C CYS A 171 11.91 -3.01 -25.27
N LYS A 172 12.87 -2.14 -25.62
CA LYS A 172 14.08 -2.56 -26.34
C LYS A 172 15.26 -2.53 -25.39
#